data_AF-A0A7V9SS84-F1
#
_entry.id   AF-A0A7V9SS84-F1
#
_cell.length_a   1.000
_cell.length_b   1.000
_cell.length_c   1.000
_cell.angle_alpha   90.00
_cell.angle_beta   90.00
_cell.angle_gamma   90.00
#
_symmetry.space_group_name_H-M   'P 1'
#
loop_
_entity.id
_entity.type
_entity.pdbx_description
1 polymer ?
#
loop_
_entity_poly.entity_id
_entity_poly.type
_entity_poly.pdbx_seq_one_letter_code
_entity_poly.pdbx_strand_id
1 'polypeptide(L)'
;MSILIIIVIAIVGLIALLLIAALFTKKGYEIEREIIINKPKAEVFNYVKHICNQDKYSKWNKTDLGMKKDYKGTDGTVGFVYAWDSQNKQAGAGEQEIKKIADGERMESEIRFIRPFSAVAASFIATQNVSEQQTKVKWGIQSTMKYPMNIILSFMNMDKMLGKDMEVSLGDLKVILEK
;
A
#
# COMPACT_ATOMS: atom_id res chain seq x y z
N MET A 1 -33.45 -38.93 -0.42
CA MET A 1 -33.01 -37.58 -0.81
C MET A 1 -31.95 -37.75 -1.90
N SER A 2 -32.14 -37.18 -3.10
CA SER A 2 -31.16 -37.30 -4.17
C SER A 2 -29.84 -36.64 -3.75
N ILE A 3 -28.70 -37.25 -4.10
CA ILE A 3 -27.34 -36.75 -3.78
C ILE A 3 -27.17 -35.28 -4.15
N LEU A 4 -27.78 -34.85 -5.26
CA LEU A 4 -27.82 -33.45 -5.70
C LEU A 4 -28.39 -32.49 -4.63
N ILE A 5 -29.47 -32.88 -3.93
CA ILE A 5 -30.09 -32.05 -2.90
C ILE A 5 -29.17 -31.90 -1.69
N ILE A 6 -28.47 -32.98 -1.30
CA ILE A 6 -27.50 -32.95 -0.19
C ILE A 6 -26.36 -31.98 -0.52
N ILE A 7 -25.82 -32.03 -1.75
CA ILE A 7 -24.74 -31.14 -2.19
C ILE A 7 -25.21 -29.67 -2.17
N VAL A 8 -26.42 -29.39 -2.67
CA VAL A 8 -26.98 -28.03 -2.65
C VAL A 8 -27.15 -27.51 -1.22
N ILE A 9 -27.70 -28.31 -0.32
CA ILE A 9 -27.87 -27.92 1.10
C ILE A 9 -26.50 -27.65 1.75
N ALA A 10 -25.50 -28.48 1.48
CA ALA A 10 -24.15 -28.30 2.02
C ALA A 10 -23.50 -27.00 1.52
N ILE A 11 -23.63 -26.69 0.23
CA ILE A 11 -23.11 -25.44 -0.35
C ILE A 11 -23.82 -24.23 0.24
N VAL A 12 -25.15 -24.26 0.33
CA VAL A 12 -25.94 -23.16 0.92
C VAL A 12 -25.57 -22.95 2.38
N GLY A 13 -25.41 -24.05 3.15
CA GLY A 13 -24.96 -23.99 4.54
C GLY A 13 -23.57 -23.38 4.68
N LEU A 14 -22.62 -23.75 3.80
CA LEU A 14 -21.28 -23.18 3.79
C LEU A 14 -21.29 -21.68 3.45
N ILE A 15 -22.07 -21.28 2.44
CA ILE A 15 -22.21 -19.87 2.08
C ILE A 15 -22.83 -19.08 3.24
N ALA A 16 -23.89 -19.58 3.86
CA ALA A 16 -24.51 -18.95 5.02
C ALA A 16 -23.51 -18.79 6.18
N LEU A 17 -22.71 -19.82 6.45
CA LEU A 17 -21.66 -19.78 7.47
C LEU A 17 -20.61 -18.70 7.15
N LEU A 18 -20.14 -18.61 5.90
CA LEU A 18 -19.16 -17.59 5.48
C LEU A 18 -19.74 -16.17 5.59
N LEU A 19 -21.01 -15.98 5.22
CA LEU A 19 -21.70 -14.69 5.37
C LEU A 19 -21.83 -14.29 6.84
N ILE A 20 -22.25 -15.22 7.71
CA ILE A 20 -22.33 -14.97 9.16
C ILE A 20 -20.94 -14.64 9.72
N ALA A 21 -19.91 -15.41 9.37
CA ALA A 21 -18.55 -15.14 9.80
C ALA A 21 -18.09 -13.75 9.37
N ALA A 22 -18.36 -13.34 8.12
CA ALA A 22 -17.96 -12.05 7.58
C ALA A 22 -18.54 -10.86 8.37
N LEU A 23 -19.71 -11.01 9.01
CA LEU A 23 -20.30 -9.99 9.88
C LEU A 23 -19.45 -9.69 11.13
N PHE A 24 -18.69 -10.67 11.63
CA PHE A 24 -17.88 -10.56 12.84
C PHE A 24 -16.38 -10.34 12.56
N THR A 25 -15.97 -10.20 11.30
CA THR A 25 -14.56 -9.96 10.92
C THR A 25 -14.20 -8.48 10.85
N LYS A 26 -12.90 -8.17 10.85
CA LYS A 26 -12.39 -6.80 10.63
C LYS A 26 -12.88 -6.27 9.29
N LYS A 27 -13.14 -4.96 9.21
CA LYS A 27 -13.61 -4.28 7.98
C LYS A 27 -12.48 -3.61 7.18
N GLY A 28 -11.25 -3.70 7.68
CA GLY A 28 -10.08 -3.07 7.07
C GLY A 28 -8.80 -3.48 7.79
N TYR A 29 -7.69 -2.95 7.30
CA TYR A 29 -6.37 -3.15 7.86
C TYR A 29 -5.58 -1.84 7.81
N GLU A 30 -4.61 -1.75 8.72
CA GLU A 30 -3.67 -0.64 8.84
C GLU A 30 -2.30 -1.24 9.14
N ILE A 31 -1.29 -0.75 8.43
CA ILE A 31 0.08 -1.27 8.48
C ILE A 31 1.01 -0.07 8.51
N GLU A 32 1.91 -0.07 9.48
CA GLU A 32 2.97 0.92 9.59
C GLU A 32 4.33 0.25 9.67
N ARG A 33 5.34 0.86 9.04
CA ARG A 33 6.75 0.52 9.21
C ARG A 33 7.56 1.80 9.37
N GLU A 34 8.64 1.73 10.12
CA GLU A 34 9.53 2.87 10.32
C GLU A 34 11.00 2.47 10.22
N ILE A 35 11.84 3.44 9.86
CA ILE A 35 13.29 3.29 9.80
C ILE A 35 13.98 4.61 10.17
N ILE A 36 15.19 4.53 10.71
CA ILE A 36 16.05 5.71 10.93
C ILE A 36 17.03 5.82 9.77
N ILE A 37 17.09 7.00 9.17
CA ILE A 37 18.01 7.37 8.09
C ILE A 37 18.97 8.45 8.61
N ASN A 38 20.27 8.23 8.45
CA ASN A 38 21.38 9.07 8.86
C ASN A 38 21.60 10.23 7.87
N LYS A 39 20.53 10.99 7.61
CA LYS A 39 20.53 12.24 6.85
C LYS A 39 19.61 13.27 7.50
N PRO A 40 19.86 14.59 7.27
CA PRO A 40 18.98 15.65 7.74
C PRO A 40 17.54 15.51 7.22
N LYS A 41 16.55 15.87 8.04
CA LYS A 41 15.13 15.72 7.70
C LYS A 41 14.72 16.41 6.41
N ALA A 42 15.29 17.59 6.14
CA ALA A 42 15.03 18.32 4.90
C ALA A 42 15.42 17.51 3.66
N GLU A 43 16.57 16.84 3.68
CA GLU A 43 17.05 15.99 2.58
C GLU A 43 16.14 14.77 2.39
N VAL A 44 15.84 14.08 3.50
CA VAL A 44 14.98 12.88 3.49
C VAL A 44 13.58 13.22 2.99
N PHE A 45 12.94 14.27 3.53
CA PHE A 45 11.61 14.67 3.13
C PHE A 45 11.54 15.13 1.66
N ASN A 46 12.52 15.92 1.22
CA ASN A 46 12.61 16.34 -0.18
C ASN A 46 12.78 15.16 -1.14
N TYR A 47 13.37 14.06 -0.70
CA TYR A 47 13.47 12.85 -1.51
C TYR A 47 12.14 12.08 -1.56
N VAL A 48 11.55 11.78 -0.40
CA VAL A 48 10.35 10.91 -0.30
C VAL A 48 9.06 11.58 -0.75
N LYS A 49 9.01 12.92 -0.81
CA LYS A 49 7.83 13.65 -1.33
C LYS A 49 7.63 13.49 -2.84
N HIS A 50 8.68 13.09 -3.57
CA HIS A 50 8.61 12.84 -5.00
C HIS A 50 8.27 11.36 -5.25
N ILE A 51 7.06 11.08 -5.73
CA ILE A 51 6.58 9.72 -5.96
C ILE A 51 7.43 9.03 -7.03
N CYS A 52 7.96 9.75 -8.02
CA CYS A 52 8.83 9.16 -9.04
C CYS A 52 10.11 8.56 -8.45
N ASN A 53 10.58 9.01 -7.28
CA ASN A 53 11.73 8.39 -6.61
C ASN A 53 11.44 6.97 -6.11
N GLN A 54 10.16 6.59 -5.95
CA GLN A 54 9.79 5.23 -5.57
C GLN A 54 10.31 4.18 -6.56
N ASP A 55 10.56 4.53 -7.83
CA ASP A 55 11.17 3.62 -8.80
C ASP A 55 12.53 3.06 -8.36
N LYS A 56 13.23 3.79 -7.49
CA LYS A 56 14.57 3.42 -7.03
C LYS A 56 14.53 2.48 -5.81
N TYR A 57 13.49 2.57 -4.98
CA TYR A 57 13.46 1.86 -3.70
C TYR A 57 12.20 1.00 -3.47
N SER A 58 11.08 1.27 -4.12
CA SER A 58 9.83 0.52 -3.93
C SER A 58 9.97 -0.92 -4.42
N LYS A 59 9.71 -1.87 -3.53
CA LYS A 59 9.61 -3.29 -3.89
C LYS A 59 8.53 -3.53 -4.95
N TRP A 60 7.42 -2.80 -4.89
CA TRP A 60 6.32 -2.93 -5.85
C TRP A 60 6.68 -2.40 -7.24
N ASN A 61 7.39 -1.27 -7.33
CA ASN A 61 7.83 -0.75 -8.63
C ASN A 61 8.91 -1.66 -9.25
N LYS A 62 9.65 -2.40 -8.42
CA LYS A 62 10.63 -3.42 -8.85
C LYS A 62 9.98 -4.75 -9.26
N THR A 63 8.69 -4.97 -9.02
CA THR A 63 7.98 -6.21 -9.39
C THR A 63 7.88 -6.38 -10.91
N ASP A 64 7.77 -5.28 -11.65
CA ASP A 64 7.78 -5.30 -13.11
C ASP A 64 8.45 -4.05 -13.67
N LEU A 65 9.69 -4.21 -14.13
CA LEU A 65 10.47 -3.12 -14.74
C LEU A 65 9.91 -2.67 -16.10
N GLY A 66 9.06 -3.48 -16.74
CA GLY A 66 8.41 -3.19 -18.01
C GLY A 66 7.00 -2.60 -17.88
N MET A 67 6.55 -2.27 -16.66
CA MET A 67 5.22 -1.67 -16.47
C MET A 67 5.12 -0.31 -17.18
N LYS A 68 3.97 -0.04 -17.80
CA LYS A 68 3.71 1.28 -18.38
C LYS A 68 3.39 2.25 -17.26
N LYS A 69 4.00 3.44 -17.32
CA LYS A 69 3.83 4.48 -16.32
C LYS A 69 3.33 5.74 -16.99
N ASP A 70 2.39 6.40 -16.35
CA ASP A 70 1.89 7.71 -16.77
C ASP A 70 1.90 8.68 -15.59
N TYR A 71 2.09 9.96 -15.88
CA TYR A 71 2.27 11.00 -14.88
C TYR A 71 1.45 12.22 -15.24
N LYS A 72 0.69 12.74 -14.26
CA LYS A 72 -0.12 13.93 -14.42
C LYS A 72 0.19 14.94 -13.33
N GLY A 73 0.49 16.18 -13.75
CA GLY A 73 0.86 17.27 -12.85
C GLY A 73 2.36 17.32 -12.57
N THR A 74 2.74 18.02 -11.50
CA THR A 74 4.14 18.21 -11.09
C THR A 74 4.44 17.33 -9.88
N ASP A 75 5.41 16.42 -9.99
CA ASP A 75 5.79 15.54 -8.87
C ASP A 75 6.19 16.35 -7.63
N GLY A 76 5.90 15.83 -6.44
CA GLY A 76 6.09 16.54 -5.18
C GLY A 76 5.08 17.66 -4.90
N THR A 77 3.97 17.73 -5.64
CA THR A 77 2.88 18.69 -5.40
C THR A 77 1.53 18.01 -5.21
N VAL A 78 0.63 18.66 -4.47
CA VAL A 78 -0.75 18.17 -4.27
C VAL A 78 -1.47 18.07 -5.62
N GLY A 79 -2.12 16.93 -5.87
CA GLY A 79 -2.78 16.61 -7.13
C GLY A 79 -1.90 15.92 -8.17
N PHE A 80 -0.60 15.72 -7.90
CA PHE A 80 0.22 14.85 -8.74
C PHE A 80 -0.31 13.43 -8.74
N VAL A 81 -0.41 12.81 -9.93
CA VAL A 81 -0.83 11.42 -10.11
C VAL A 81 0.25 10.64 -10.82
N TYR A 82 0.59 9.47 -10.27
CA TYR A 82 1.38 8.43 -10.89
C TYR A 82 0.47 7.22 -11.17
N ALA A 83 0.32 6.82 -12.43
CA ALA A 83 -0.41 5.63 -12.82
C ALA A 83 0.53 4.54 -13.34
N TRP A 84 0.20 3.28 -13.06
CA TRP A 84 0.91 2.12 -13.59
C TRP A 84 -0.04 1.10 -14.22
N ASP A 85 0.42 0.46 -15.28
CA ASP A 85 -0.29 -0.62 -15.96
C ASP A 85 0.68 -1.76 -16.34
N SER A 86 0.48 -2.91 -15.71
CA SER A 86 1.28 -4.12 -15.92
C SER A 86 0.42 -5.32 -16.31
N GLN A 87 1.00 -6.20 -17.14
CA GLN A 87 0.47 -7.53 -17.43
C GLN A 87 0.87 -8.57 -16.37
N ASN A 88 1.89 -8.27 -15.55
CA ASN A 88 2.25 -9.09 -14.40
C ASN A 88 1.16 -8.95 -13.32
N LYS A 89 0.48 -10.06 -13.01
CA LYS A 89 -0.61 -10.10 -12.03
C LYS A 89 -0.21 -9.63 -10.63
N GLN A 90 1.08 -9.68 -10.28
CA GLN A 90 1.59 -9.20 -9.00
C GLN A 90 1.75 -7.68 -8.93
N ALA A 91 2.03 -7.02 -10.06
CA ALA A 91 2.10 -5.56 -10.15
C ALA A 91 0.71 -4.95 -10.44
N GLY A 92 -0.08 -5.60 -11.31
CA GLY A 92 -1.43 -5.19 -11.63
C GLY A 92 -1.49 -3.82 -12.31
N ALA A 93 -2.58 -3.10 -12.06
CA ALA A 93 -2.75 -1.73 -12.54
C ALA A 93 -3.42 -0.87 -11.47
N GLY A 94 -3.05 0.41 -11.42
CA GLY A 94 -3.59 1.36 -10.46
C GLY A 94 -2.96 2.73 -10.60
N GLU A 95 -3.28 3.61 -9.66
CA GLU A 95 -2.70 4.94 -9.58
C GLU A 95 -2.53 5.40 -8.13
N GLN A 96 -1.56 6.29 -7.92
CA GLN A 96 -1.29 6.96 -6.66
C GLN A 96 -1.38 8.47 -6.86
N GLU A 97 -2.15 9.16 -6.02
CA GLU A 97 -2.32 10.61 -6.07
C GLU A 97 -1.88 11.26 -4.75
N ILE A 98 -1.12 12.35 -4.82
CA ILE A 98 -0.78 13.16 -3.65
C ILE A 98 -2.01 13.98 -3.22
N LYS A 99 -2.52 13.72 -2.01
CA LYS A 99 -3.72 14.40 -1.49
C LYS A 99 -3.37 15.59 -0.60
N LYS A 100 -2.28 15.51 0.16
CA LYS A 100 -1.86 16.56 1.10
C LYS A 100 -0.36 16.51 1.34
N ILE A 101 0.26 17.67 1.50
CA ILE A 101 1.66 17.81 1.91
C ILE A 101 1.71 18.82 3.07
N ALA A 102 2.25 18.39 4.20
CA ALA A 102 2.77 19.25 5.26
C ALA A 102 4.30 19.22 5.14
N ASP A 103 4.88 20.32 4.63
CA ASP A 103 6.27 20.35 4.21
C ASP A 103 7.23 20.01 5.36
N GLY A 104 8.18 19.11 5.10
CA GLY A 104 9.13 18.59 6.09
C GLY A 104 8.53 17.65 7.14
N GLU A 105 7.23 17.34 7.11
CA GLU A 105 6.56 16.56 8.15
C GLU A 105 5.84 15.33 7.60
N ARG A 106 4.93 15.50 6.64
CA ARG A 106 4.04 14.43 6.19
C ARG A 106 3.52 14.64 4.77
N MET A 107 3.60 13.60 3.96
CA MET A 107 2.89 13.51 2.67
C MET A 107 1.81 12.44 2.78
N GLU A 108 0.59 12.77 2.37
CA GLU A 108 -0.54 11.85 2.29
C GLU A 108 -0.91 11.62 0.83
N SER A 109 -1.20 10.37 0.50
CA SER A 109 -1.55 9.92 -0.84
C SER A 109 -2.70 8.93 -0.81
N GLU A 110 -3.46 8.88 -1.89
CA GLU A 110 -4.48 7.87 -2.12
C GLU A 110 -4.00 6.94 -3.22
N ILE A 111 -4.09 5.64 -2.98
CA ILE A 111 -3.77 4.59 -3.95
C ILE A 111 -5.08 3.94 -4.39
N ARG A 112 -5.34 3.96 -5.70
CA ARG A 112 -6.51 3.36 -6.33
C ARG A 112 -6.05 2.19 -7.19
N PHE A 113 -6.25 0.97 -6.70
CA PHE A 113 -6.01 -0.26 -7.44
C PHE A 113 -7.16 -0.51 -8.41
N ILE A 114 -6.83 -0.86 -9.65
CA ILE A 114 -7.79 -1.12 -10.73
C ILE A 114 -7.81 -2.62 -11.07
N ARG A 115 -6.65 -3.27 -11.20
CA ARG A 115 -6.53 -4.71 -11.52
C ARG A 115 -5.45 -5.38 -10.65
N PRO A 116 -5.61 -6.67 -10.29
CA PRO A 116 -6.72 -7.57 -10.62
C PRO A 116 -8.00 -7.35 -9.80
N PHE A 117 -7.91 -6.64 -8.68
CA PHE A 117 -9.05 -6.30 -7.83
C PHE A 117 -9.08 -4.80 -7.59
N SER A 118 -10.27 -4.21 -7.64
CA SER A 118 -10.44 -2.80 -7.34
C SER A 118 -10.39 -2.55 -5.84
N ALA A 119 -9.52 -1.64 -5.39
CA ALA A 119 -9.43 -1.24 -4.00
C ALA A 119 -8.93 0.20 -3.87
N VAL A 120 -9.26 0.85 -2.76
CA VAL A 120 -8.72 2.18 -2.42
C VAL A 120 -7.99 2.07 -1.09
N ALA A 121 -6.80 2.64 -1.02
CA ALA A 121 -5.99 2.70 0.19
C ALA A 121 -5.51 4.14 0.42
N ALA A 122 -5.58 4.59 1.66
CA ALA A 122 -4.87 5.77 2.10
C ALA A 122 -3.43 5.38 2.47
N SER A 123 -2.45 6.16 2.07
CA SER A 123 -1.05 5.97 2.44
C SER A 123 -0.41 7.28 2.85
N PHE A 124 0.54 7.23 3.77
CA PHE A 124 1.32 8.40 4.15
C PHE A 124 2.79 8.07 4.36
N ILE A 125 3.66 9.02 4.10
CA ILE A 125 5.05 9.02 4.58
C ILE A 125 5.23 10.22 5.50
N ALA A 126 5.71 9.98 6.71
CA ALA A 126 5.99 11.00 7.71
C ALA A 126 7.48 10.99 8.09
N THR A 127 8.03 12.16 8.35
CA THR A 127 9.43 12.35 8.75
C THR A 127 9.52 13.11 10.06
N GLN A 128 10.30 12.59 11.00
CA GLN A 128 10.53 13.18 12.32
C GLN A 128 12.03 13.28 12.60
N ASN A 129 12.47 14.39 13.18
CA ASN A 129 13.86 14.52 13.65
C ASN A 129 14.10 13.56 14.81
N VAL A 130 15.19 12.80 14.73
CA VAL A 130 15.78 12.07 15.86
C VAL A 130 16.98 12.86 16.39
N SER A 131 17.78 13.44 15.48
CA SER A 131 18.86 14.40 15.75
C SER A 131 19.07 15.29 14.52
N GLU A 132 20.06 16.19 14.53
CA GLU A 132 20.38 17.04 13.37
C GLU A 132 20.73 16.26 12.09
N GLN A 133 21.31 15.07 12.24
CA GLN A 133 21.71 14.20 11.13
C GLN A 133 20.94 12.87 11.07
N GLN A 134 19.86 12.72 11.84
CA GLN A 134 19.05 11.51 11.83
C GLN A 134 17.57 11.81 11.72
N THR A 135 16.92 11.14 10.77
CA THR A 135 15.49 11.27 10.50
C THR A 135 14.82 9.92 10.65
N LYS A 136 13.77 9.87 11.46
CA LYS A 136 12.84 8.75 11.46
C LYS A 136 11.86 8.92 10.32
N VAL A 137 11.78 7.94 9.43
CA VAL A 137 10.79 7.85 8.36
C VAL A 137 9.76 6.81 8.76
N LYS A 138 8.49 7.17 8.78
CA LYS A 138 7.36 6.27 8.99
C LYS A 138 6.50 6.20 7.73
N TRP A 139 6.24 5.00 7.25
CA TRP A 139 5.33 4.74 6.14
C TRP A 139 4.12 3.97 6.65
N GLY A 140 2.92 4.50 6.42
CA GLY A 140 1.66 3.85 6.74
C GLY A 140 0.76 3.63 5.54
N ILE A 141 -0.03 2.56 5.58
CA ILE A 141 -1.06 2.20 4.61
C ILE A 141 -2.31 1.72 5.36
N GLN A 142 -3.47 2.23 4.94
CA GLN A 142 -4.77 1.86 5.47
C GLN A 142 -5.74 1.59 4.32
N SER A 143 -6.51 0.51 4.41
CA SER A 143 -7.56 0.20 3.42
C SER A 143 -8.74 -0.50 4.07
N THR A 144 -9.90 -0.42 3.42
CA THR A 144 -11.15 -1.05 3.86
C THR A 144 -11.62 -2.06 2.84
N MET A 145 -12.22 -3.15 3.32
CA MET A 145 -12.89 -4.14 2.48
C MET A 145 -14.37 -4.17 2.86
N LYS A 146 -15.24 -4.07 1.85
CA LYS A 146 -16.69 -4.12 2.05
C LYS A 146 -17.14 -5.55 2.33
N TYR A 147 -18.23 -5.69 3.07
CA TYR A 147 -18.91 -6.98 3.24
C TYR A 147 -19.39 -7.51 1.87
N PRO A 148 -19.30 -8.83 1.60
CA PRO A 148 -18.71 -9.88 2.45
C PRO A 148 -17.21 -10.13 2.20
N MET A 149 -16.56 -9.35 1.33
CA MET A 149 -15.15 -9.54 0.93
C MET A 149 -14.15 -9.37 2.09
N ASN A 150 -14.55 -8.67 3.15
CA ASN A 150 -13.75 -8.52 4.35
C ASN A 150 -13.41 -9.84 5.06
N ILE A 151 -14.14 -10.93 4.77
CA ILE A 151 -13.79 -12.29 5.23
C ILE A 151 -12.37 -12.69 4.80
N ILE A 152 -11.86 -12.16 3.68
CA ILE A 152 -10.51 -12.43 3.19
C ILE A 152 -9.45 -12.02 4.21
N LEU A 153 -9.71 -10.96 4.98
CA LEU A 153 -8.80 -10.48 6.04
C LEU A 153 -8.58 -11.50 7.16
N SER A 154 -9.49 -12.47 7.33
CA SER A 154 -9.31 -13.56 8.29
C SER A 154 -8.39 -14.67 7.78
N PHE A 155 -8.22 -14.77 6.46
CA PHE A 155 -7.37 -15.79 5.83
C PHE A 155 -6.03 -15.22 5.35
N MET A 156 -5.94 -13.89 5.18
CA MET A 156 -4.72 -13.21 4.73
C MET A 156 -4.13 -12.32 5.83
N ASN A 157 -2.88 -12.59 6.19
CA ASN A 157 -2.14 -11.72 7.09
C ASN A 157 -1.54 -10.54 6.30
N MET A 158 -2.33 -9.47 6.17
CA MET A 158 -1.94 -8.26 5.44
C MET A 158 -0.69 -7.61 6.01
N ASP A 159 -0.52 -7.57 7.33
CA ASP A 159 0.68 -7.02 7.99
C ASP A 159 1.94 -7.79 7.56
N LYS A 160 1.89 -9.12 7.56
CA LYS A 160 3.02 -9.94 7.13
C LYS A 160 3.34 -9.77 5.64
N MET A 161 2.31 -9.68 4.79
CA MET A 161 2.48 -9.59 3.33
C MET A 161 2.98 -8.20 2.91
N LEU A 162 2.21 -7.15 3.21
CA LEU A 162 2.55 -5.79 2.80
C LEU A 162 3.65 -5.18 3.68
N GLY A 163 3.65 -5.47 4.97
CA GLY A 163 4.65 -4.94 5.89
C GLY A 163 6.07 -5.40 5.55
N LYS A 164 6.24 -6.65 5.07
CA LYS A 164 7.54 -7.14 4.58
C LYS A 164 8.03 -6.36 3.35
N ASP A 165 7.14 -6.07 2.40
CA ASP A 165 7.50 -5.28 1.21
C ASP A 165 7.81 -3.81 1.58
N MET A 166 7.10 -3.27 2.57
CA MET A 166 7.38 -1.94 3.13
C MET A 166 8.74 -1.89 3.82
N GLU A 167 9.10 -2.90 4.60
CA GLU A 167 10.43 -3.03 5.22
C GLU A 167 11.55 -3.08 4.19
N VAL A 168 11.39 -3.88 3.13
CA VAL A 168 12.36 -3.94 2.02
C VAL A 168 12.51 -2.57 1.37
N SER A 169 11.39 -1.91 1.08
CA SER A 169 11.41 -0.60 0.42
C SER A 169 12.05 0.49 1.29
N LEU A 170 11.77 0.50 2.60
CA LEU A 170 12.40 1.41 3.55
C LEU A 170 13.90 1.12 3.72
N GLY A 171 14.30 -0.16 3.69
CA GLY A 171 15.69 -0.57 3.68
C GLY A 171 16.45 -0.06 2.45
N ASP A 172 15.86 -0.23 1.26
CA ASP A 172 16.42 0.29 0.01
C ASP A 172 16.50 1.82 0.01
N LEU A 173 15.48 2.50 0.55
CA LEU A 173 15.46 3.96 0.72
C LEU A 173 16.62 4.43 1.59
N LYS A 174 16.84 3.77 2.74
CA LYS A 174 17.97 4.05 3.63
C LYS A 174 19.31 3.88 2.89
N VAL A 175 19.49 2.78 2.16
CA VAL A 175 20.72 2.54 1.39
C VAL A 175 20.95 3.61 0.32
N ILE A 176 19.89 4.11 -0.32
CA ILE A 176 20.04 5.17 -1.33
C ILE A 176 20.39 6.51 -0.68
N LEU A 177 19.72 6.86 0.41
CA LEU A 177 19.92 8.13 1.08
C LEU A 177 21.21 8.19 1.87
N GLU A 178 21.75 7.09 2.39
CA GLU A 178 22.98 7.10 3.21
C GLU A 178 24.28 6.94 2.41
N LYS A 179 24.18 6.96 1.07
CA LYS A 179 25.36 7.11 0.20
C LYS A 179 25.94 8.52 0.27
#